data_AF-E2BA00-F1
#
_entry.id   AF-E2BA00-F1
#
_cell.length_a   1.000
_cell.length_b   1.000
_cell.length_c   1.000
_cell.angle_alpha   90.00
_cell.angle_beta   90.00
_cell.angle_gamma   90.00
#
_symmetry.space_group_name_H-M   'P 1'
#
loop_
_entity.id
_entity.type
_entity.pdbx_description
1 polymer ?
#
loop_
_entity_poly.entity_id
_entity_poly.type
_entity_poly.pdbx_seq_one_letter_code
_entity_poly.pdbx_strand_id
1 'polypeptide(L)'
;IAFDKKSQRSKRRDAAATSSQNENNVQRFLMACRHAAKLSGEKDLNVILKQIQNTPERTNKIRKILKEPHSSSIVKLTPEKALSFLLDRSLSKEDYISMRLLVKGQGADIFPPYNSVKEAKILCRSPTLISITENKAKVSLKALLDHTVKRIFDMQKEVL
;
A
#
# COMPACT_ATOMS: atom_id res chain seq x y z
N ILE A 1 -25.05 0.76 39.46
CA ILE A 1 -24.26 -0.04 38.48
C ILE A 1 -22.89 0.61 38.32
N ALA A 2 -21.80 -0.14 38.51
CA ALA A 2 -20.44 0.36 38.29
C ALA A 2 -20.26 0.89 36.86
N PHE A 3 -19.45 1.94 36.68
CA PHE A 3 -19.29 2.63 35.38
C PHE A 3 -18.97 1.65 34.25
N ASP A 4 -18.08 0.68 34.48
CA ASP A 4 -17.63 -0.29 33.46
C ASP A 4 -18.73 -1.25 32.99
N LYS A 5 -19.71 -1.54 33.86
CA LYS A 5 -20.83 -2.44 33.58
C LYS A 5 -22.02 -1.75 32.89
N LYS A 6 -21.96 -0.43 32.67
CA LYS A 6 -23.03 0.33 31.99
C LYS A 6 -22.92 0.21 30.46
N SER A 7 -24.05 0.39 29.76
CA SER A 7 -24.07 0.50 28.30
C SER A 7 -23.33 1.76 27.81
N GLN A 8 -22.84 1.74 26.57
CA GLN A 8 -22.09 2.86 25.99
C GLN A 8 -22.88 4.18 25.99
N ARG A 9 -24.20 4.12 25.75
CA ARG A 9 -25.08 5.30 25.82
C ARG A 9 -25.09 5.91 27.23
N SER A 10 -25.22 5.07 28.26
CA SER A 10 -25.23 5.53 29.65
C SER A 10 -23.85 6.04 30.10
N LYS A 11 -22.75 5.40 29.69
CA LYS A 11 -21.37 5.88 29.93
C LYS A 11 -21.17 7.29 29.35
N ARG A 12 -21.61 7.52 28.11
CA ARG A 12 -21.53 8.85 27.45
C ARG A 12 -22.36 9.91 28.18
N ARG A 13 -23.56 9.57 28.65
CA ARG A 13 -24.42 10.49 29.41
C ARG A 13 -23.79 10.90 30.73
N ASP A 14 -23.27 9.95 31.50
CA ASP A 14 -22.65 10.24 32.80
C ASP A 14 -21.35 11.05 32.64
N ALA A 15 -20.54 10.73 31.62
CA ALA A 15 -19.34 11.49 31.28
C ALA A 15 -19.68 12.92 30.83
N ALA A 16 -20.74 13.10 30.03
CA ALA A 16 -21.21 14.43 29.61
C ALA A 16 -21.70 15.25 30.81
N ALA A 17 -22.45 14.66 31.74
CA ALA A 17 -22.89 15.35 32.96
C ALA A 17 -21.69 15.82 33.80
N THR A 18 -20.68 14.95 33.97
CA THR A 18 -19.45 15.28 34.69
C THR A 18 -18.66 16.39 33.98
N SER A 19 -18.62 16.37 32.64
CA SER A 19 -17.98 17.40 31.82
C SER A 19 -18.64 18.76 32.00
N SER A 20 -19.98 18.82 31.89
CA SER A 20 -20.76 20.04 32.07
C SER A 20 -20.58 20.64 33.46
N GLN A 21 -20.52 19.81 34.52
CA GLN A 21 -20.28 20.26 35.89
C GLN A 21 -18.89 20.90 36.10
N ASN A 22 -17.91 20.57 35.27
CA ASN A 22 -16.55 21.09 35.35
C ASN A 22 -16.23 22.06 34.18
N GLU A 23 -17.26 22.76 33.67
CA GLU A 23 -17.13 23.79 32.63
C GLU A 23 -16.46 23.30 31.34
N ASN A 24 -16.50 21.99 31.06
CA ASN A 24 -15.82 21.37 29.92
C ASN A 24 -14.31 21.67 29.85
N ASN A 25 -13.65 21.89 30.99
CA ASN A 25 -12.22 22.17 31.04
C ASN A 25 -11.38 20.92 30.71
N VAL A 26 -10.87 20.85 29.48
CA VAL A 26 -10.10 19.72 28.96
C VAL A 26 -8.83 19.44 29.78
N GLN A 27 -8.11 20.48 30.22
CA GLN A 27 -6.85 20.31 30.97
C GLN A 27 -7.09 19.66 32.34
N ARG A 28 -8.18 20.05 33.01
CA ARG A 28 -8.59 19.46 34.30
C ARG A 28 -8.86 17.97 34.18
N PHE A 29 -9.59 17.55 33.14
CA PHE A 29 -9.86 16.14 32.87
C PHE A 29 -8.60 15.37 32.49
N LEU A 30 -7.71 15.97 31.69
CA LEU A 30 -6.46 15.34 31.28
C LEU A 30 -5.54 15.09 32.49
N MET A 31 -5.47 16.04 33.43
CA MET A 31 -4.79 15.86 34.72
C MET A 31 -5.45 14.80 35.59
N ALA A 32 -6.77 14.81 35.72
CA ALA A 32 -7.50 13.82 36.51
C ALA A 32 -7.29 12.39 35.97
N CYS A 33 -7.35 12.21 34.65
CA CYS A 33 -7.08 10.93 33.99
C CYS A 33 -5.62 10.47 34.21
N ARG A 34 -4.64 11.37 34.11
CA ARG A 34 -3.23 11.04 34.39
C ARG A 34 -3.01 10.62 35.84
N HIS A 35 -3.67 11.31 36.78
CA HIS A 35 -3.62 10.98 38.19
C HIS A 35 -4.25 9.61 38.47
N ALA A 36 -5.43 9.35 37.89
CA ALA A 36 -6.10 8.05 37.98
C ALA A 36 -5.25 6.92 37.38
N ALA A 37 -4.67 7.11 36.20
CA ALA A 37 -3.78 6.14 35.56
C ALA A 37 -2.53 5.82 36.40
N LYS A 38 -1.99 6.81 37.12
CA LYS A 38 -0.87 6.61 38.05
C LYS A 38 -1.29 5.77 39.25
N LEU A 39 -2.49 6.01 39.81
CA LEU A 39 -3.03 5.26 40.94
C LEU A 39 -3.44 3.83 40.56
N SER A 40 -3.98 3.62 39.36
CA SER A 40 -4.35 2.29 38.86
C SER A 40 -3.16 1.46 38.38
N GLY A 41 -1.96 2.06 38.28
CA GLY A 41 -0.75 1.38 37.82
C GLY A 41 -0.62 1.29 36.30
N GLU A 42 -1.47 1.96 35.54
CA GLU A 42 -1.45 2.01 34.07
C GLU A 42 -0.35 2.96 33.55
N LYS A 43 0.90 2.47 33.59
CA LYS A 43 2.09 3.24 33.21
C LYS A 43 2.03 3.75 31.77
N ASP A 44 1.63 2.91 30.83
CA ASP A 44 1.59 3.25 29.40
C ASP A 44 0.57 4.36 29.11
N LEU A 45 -0.62 4.27 29.71
CA LEU A 45 -1.66 5.29 29.58
C LEU A 45 -1.17 6.65 30.09
N ASN A 46 -0.50 6.68 31.24
CA ASN A 46 0.06 7.93 31.80
C ASN A 46 1.15 8.52 30.88
N VAL A 47 2.03 7.69 30.30
CA VAL A 47 3.05 8.15 29.35
C VAL A 47 2.39 8.76 28.10
N ILE A 48 1.38 8.09 27.53
CA ILE A 48 0.66 8.59 26.36
C ILE A 48 -0.05 9.92 26.67
N LEU A 49 -0.77 10.00 27.79
CA LEU A 49 -1.47 11.22 28.21
C LEU A 49 -0.49 12.38 28.46
N LYS A 50 0.70 12.10 29.02
CA LYS A 50 1.77 13.10 29.18
C LYS A 50 2.28 13.62 27.83
N GLN A 51 2.45 12.73 26.85
CA GLN A 51 2.89 13.10 25.50
C GLN A 51 1.85 13.95 24.77
N ILE A 52 0.56 13.62 24.90
CA ILE A 52 -0.54 14.38 24.32
C ILE A 52 -0.55 15.82 24.86
N GLN A 53 -0.31 16.01 26.16
CA GLN A 53 -0.26 17.33 26.77
C GLN A 53 0.94 18.16 26.30
N ASN A 54 2.11 17.54 26.16
CA ASN A 54 3.35 18.25 25.82
C ASN A 54 3.47 18.56 24.32
N THR A 55 2.83 17.79 23.45
CA THR A 55 3.02 17.93 21.99
C THR A 55 1.69 17.79 21.23
N PRO A 56 0.84 18.83 21.21
CA PRO A 56 -0.45 18.77 20.51
C PRO A 56 -0.27 18.55 18.99
N GLU A 57 0.82 19.03 18.39
CA GLU A 57 1.13 18.84 16.96
C GLU A 57 1.39 17.38 16.57
N ARG A 58 1.86 16.55 17.50
CA ARG A 58 2.05 15.10 17.27
C ARG A 58 0.73 14.37 17.10
N THR A 59 -0.38 14.90 17.61
CA THR A 59 -1.70 14.24 17.48
C THR A 59 -2.13 14.12 16.02
N ASN A 60 -1.77 15.08 15.16
CA ASN A 60 -2.02 14.99 13.72
C ASN A 60 -1.17 13.89 13.06
N LYS A 61 0.10 13.76 13.43
CA LYS A 61 0.99 12.69 12.93
C LYS A 61 0.51 11.32 13.40
N ILE A 62 0.16 11.18 14.67
CA ILE A 62 -0.40 9.94 15.25
C ILE A 62 -1.73 9.58 14.59
N ARG A 63 -2.60 10.57 14.32
CA ARG A 63 -3.87 10.35 13.62
C ARG A 63 -3.66 9.92 12.17
N LYS A 64 -2.66 10.46 11.47
CA LYS A 64 -2.29 9.99 10.12
C LYS A 64 -1.83 8.53 10.17
N ILE A 65 -0.88 8.21 11.04
CA ILE A 65 -0.36 6.85 11.30
C ILE A 65 -1.49 5.85 11.64
N LEU A 66 -2.47 6.23 12.46
CA LEU A 66 -3.58 5.36 12.86
C LEU A 66 -4.68 5.21 11.78
N LYS A 67 -4.88 6.22 10.93
CA LYS A 67 -5.89 6.22 9.86
C LYS A 67 -5.35 5.64 8.57
N GLU A 68 -4.08 5.86 8.30
CA GLU A 68 -3.36 5.25 7.19
C GLU A 68 -3.12 3.78 7.57
N PRO A 69 -3.67 2.82 6.80
CA PRO A 69 -3.34 1.43 7.06
C PRO A 69 -1.82 1.26 6.91
N HIS A 70 -1.15 0.86 7.98
CA HIS A 70 0.27 0.49 7.96
C HIS A 70 0.58 -0.76 7.11
N SER A 71 -0.35 -1.24 6.29
CA SER A 71 0.06 -2.03 5.15
C SER A 71 0.66 -1.06 4.15
N SER A 72 1.99 -1.02 4.07
CA SER A 72 2.64 -0.81 2.78
C SER A 72 2.03 -1.85 1.83
N SER A 73 0.92 -1.49 1.18
CA SER A 73 0.18 -2.41 0.35
C SER A 73 1.14 -2.82 -0.75
N ILE A 74 1.34 -4.13 -0.86
CA ILE A 74 2.36 -4.65 -1.75
C ILE A 74 1.92 -4.31 -3.16
N VAL A 75 2.63 -3.37 -3.78
CA VAL A 75 2.29 -2.86 -5.10
C VAL A 75 2.73 -3.90 -6.13
N LYS A 76 1.76 -4.42 -6.87
CA LYS A 76 2.00 -5.31 -7.99
C LYS A 76 2.73 -4.57 -9.11
N LEU A 77 3.76 -5.21 -9.66
CA LEU A 77 4.38 -4.78 -10.90
C LEU A 77 3.39 -4.88 -12.06
N THR A 78 3.44 -3.92 -12.98
CA THR A 78 2.74 -4.03 -14.25
C THR A 78 3.36 -5.15 -15.10
N PRO A 79 2.59 -5.79 -15.99
CA PRO A 79 3.13 -6.82 -16.88
C PRO A 79 4.34 -6.36 -17.69
N GLU A 80 4.37 -5.09 -18.10
CA GLU A 80 5.47 -4.50 -18.86
C GLU A 80 6.75 -4.34 -18.03
N LYS A 81 6.65 -3.86 -16.78
CA LYS A 81 7.79 -3.77 -15.87
C LYS A 81 8.31 -5.16 -15.47
N ALA A 82 7.41 -6.13 -15.32
CA ALA A 82 7.81 -7.50 -15.08
C ALA A 82 8.50 -8.14 -16.30
N LEU A 83 8.04 -7.81 -17.52
CA LEU A 83 8.69 -8.23 -18.75
C LEU A 83 10.08 -7.62 -18.90
N SER A 84 10.24 -6.32 -18.63
CA SER A 84 11.55 -5.67 -18.69
C SER A 84 12.52 -6.33 -17.71
N PHE A 85 12.09 -6.54 -16.46
CA PHE A 85 12.89 -7.24 -15.46
C PHE A 85 13.30 -8.65 -15.90
N LEU A 86 12.37 -9.42 -16.49
CA LEU A 86 12.65 -10.77 -17.01
C LEU A 86 13.72 -10.74 -18.11
N LEU A 87 13.67 -9.74 -18.99
CA LEU A 87 14.65 -9.57 -20.09
C LEU A 87 16.00 -9.06 -19.57
N ASP A 88 16.01 -8.04 -18.72
CA ASP A 88 17.22 -7.43 -18.16
C ASP A 88 18.04 -8.42 -17.34
N ARG A 89 17.35 -9.38 -16.69
CA ARG A 89 17.97 -10.43 -15.88
C ARG A 89 18.13 -11.76 -16.62
N SER A 90 17.75 -11.83 -17.90
CA SER A 90 17.82 -13.05 -18.71
C SER A 90 17.20 -14.27 -18.00
N LEU A 91 16.10 -14.06 -17.29
CA LEU A 91 15.45 -15.12 -16.51
C LEU A 91 14.74 -16.11 -17.43
N SER A 92 14.84 -17.40 -17.10
CA SER A 92 13.97 -18.41 -17.69
C SER A 92 12.53 -18.24 -17.22
N LYS A 93 11.59 -18.86 -17.93
CA LYS A 93 10.18 -18.89 -17.52
C LYS A 93 10.05 -19.60 -16.17
N GLU A 94 10.77 -20.70 -16.00
CA GLU A 94 10.78 -21.53 -14.79
C GLU A 94 11.29 -20.72 -13.59
N ASP A 95 12.39 -19.98 -13.74
CA ASP A 95 12.96 -19.14 -12.68
C ASP A 95 12.01 -18.01 -12.28
N TYR A 96 11.39 -17.35 -13.27
CA TYR A 96 10.41 -16.30 -13.00
C TYR A 96 9.21 -16.83 -12.20
N ILE A 97 8.68 -18.00 -12.58
CA ILE A 97 7.56 -18.62 -11.87
C ILE A 97 7.97 -19.04 -10.46
N SER A 98 9.14 -19.66 -10.31
CA SER A 98 9.69 -20.07 -9.02
C SER A 98 9.85 -18.89 -8.06
N MET A 99 10.51 -17.82 -8.53
CA MET A 99 10.69 -16.58 -7.76
C MET A 99 9.35 -15.97 -7.37
N ARG A 100 8.40 -15.88 -8.30
CA ARG A 100 7.07 -15.35 -8.01
C ARG A 100 6.35 -16.16 -6.92
N LEU A 101 6.38 -17.48 -7.01
CA LEU A 101 5.71 -18.35 -6.05
C LEU A 101 6.35 -18.24 -4.66
N LEU A 102 7.68 -18.17 -4.59
CA LEU A 102 8.43 -17.97 -3.35
C LEU A 102 7.99 -16.68 -2.64
N VAL A 103 8.06 -15.54 -3.36
CA VAL A 103 7.76 -14.22 -2.81
C VAL A 103 6.28 -14.09 -2.44
N LYS A 104 5.39 -14.66 -3.28
CA LYS A 104 3.96 -14.73 -2.98
C LYS A 104 3.66 -15.58 -1.75
N GLY A 105 4.37 -16.69 -1.56
CA GLY A 105 4.25 -17.56 -0.38
C GLY A 105 4.62 -16.85 0.93
N GLN A 106 5.49 -15.83 0.87
CA GLN A 106 5.85 -14.96 2.00
C GLN A 106 4.85 -13.81 2.23
N GLY A 107 3.69 -13.83 1.56
CA GLY A 107 2.67 -12.80 1.67
C GLY A 107 2.88 -11.60 0.73
N ALA A 108 3.87 -11.66 -0.18
CA ALA A 108 4.18 -10.59 -1.10
C ALA A 108 3.81 -10.91 -2.57
N ASP A 109 2.61 -10.53 -2.99
CA ASP A 109 2.17 -10.71 -4.38
C ASP A 109 2.68 -9.55 -5.26
N ILE A 110 4.01 -9.45 -5.47
CA ILE A 110 4.68 -8.38 -6.23
C ILE A 110 4.63 -8.65 -7.74
N PHE A 111 4.97 -9.88 -8.15
CA PHE A 111 5.15 -10.21 -9.57
C PHE A 111 3.83 -10.68 -10.22
N PRO A 112 3.45 -10.15 -11.39
CA PRO A 112 2.26 -10.60 -12.11
C PRO A 112 2.43 -12.04 -12.63
N PRO A 113 1.33 -12.76 -12.89
CA PRO A 113 1.40 -14.10 -13.45
C PRO A 113 2.07 -14.08 -14.84
N TYR A 114 2.79 -15.16 -15.17
CA TYR A 114 3.55 -15.25 -16.42
C TYR A 114 2.69 -15.08 -17.67
N ASN A 115 1.41 -15.47 -17.64
CA ASN A 115 0.51 -15.30 -18.78
C ASN A 115 0.35 -13.81 -19.17
N SER A 116 0.20 -12.91 -18.20
CA SER A 116 0.14 -11.47 -18.47
C SER A 116 1.47 -10.92 -19.01
N VAL A 117 2.60 -11.42 -18.50
CA VAL A 117 3.94 -11.07 -19.01
C VAL A 117 4.13 -11.59 -20.45
N LYS A 118 3.61 -12.78 -20.76
CA LYS A 118 3.63 -13.37 -22.10
C LYS A 118 2.79 -12.54 -23.08
N GLU A 119 1.62 -12.06 -22.66
CA GLU A 119 0.78 -11.16 -23.47
C GLU A 119 1.52 -9.85 -23.76
N ALA A 120 2.11 -9.21 -22.75
CA ALA A 120 2.96 -8.03 -22.94
C ALA A 120 4.12 -8.31 -23.92
N LYS A 121 4.74 -9.49 -23.84
CA LYS A 121 5.81 -9.92 -24.76
C LYS A 121 5.30 -10.08 -26.19
N ILE A 122 4.07 -10.55 -26.38
CA ILE A 122 3.45 -10.69 -27.71
C ILE A 122 3.13 -9.31 -28.28
N LEU A 123 2.59 -8.40 -27.49
CA LEU A 123 2.32 -7.01 -27.93
C LEU A 123 3.59 -6.28 -28.38
N CYS A 124 4.73 -6.59 -27.77
CA CYS A 124 6.03 -6.06 -28.16
C CYS A 124 6.53 -6.60 -29.50
N ARG A 125 5.99 -7.71 -30.01
CA ARG A 125 6.35 -8.23 -31.34
C ARG A 125 5.54 -7.50 -32.39
N SER A 126 6.21 -7.10 -33.48
CA SER A 126 5.48 -6.55 -34.62
C SER A 126 4.49 -7.59 -35.14
N PRO A 127 3.21 -7.22 -35.34
CA PRO A 127 2.18 -8.14 -35.83
C PRO A 127 2.35 -8.50 -37.31
N THR A 128 3.30 -7.88 -38.01
CA THR A 128 3.52 -8.16 -39.44
C THR A 128 4.19 -9.51 -39.64
N LEU A 129 3.65 -10.27 -40.61
CA LEU A 129 4.14 -11.58 -41.06
C LEU A 129 5.66 -11.61 -41.10
N ILE A 130 6.26 -12.13 -40.03
CA ILE A 130 7.63 -12.61 -40.10
C ILE A 130 7.52 -13.86 -40.97
N SER A 131 8.05 -13.78 -42.19
CA SER A 131 8.12 -14.93 -43.08
C SER A 131 9.33 -15.74 -42.64
N ILE A 132 9.05 -16.83 -41.92
CA ILE A 132 10.06 -17.78 -41.47
C ILE A 132 10.06 -18.93 -42.48
N THR A 133 11.22 -19.16 -43.07
CA THR A 133 11.54 -20.36 -43.86
C THR A 133 12.67 -21.10 -43.14
N GLU A 134 12.91 -22.36 -43.49
CA GLU A 134 13.93 -23.21 -42.83
C GLU A 134 15.30 -22.52 -42.71
N ASN A 135 15.67 -21.69 -43.69
CA ASN A 135 17.01 -21.10 -43.77
C ASN A 135 17.05 -19.58 -43.53
N LYS A 136 15.90 -18.91 -43.35
CA LYS A 136 15.86 -17.46 -43.14
C LYS A 136 14.54 -16.98 -42.56
N ALA A 137 14.62 -15.95 -41.73
CA ALA A 137 13.47 -15.15 -41.31
C ALA A 137 13.54 -13.78 -41.99
N LYS A 138 12.43 -13.33 -42.56
CA LYS A 138 12.29 -12.01 -43.20
C LYS A 138 11.20 -11.20 -42.51
N VAL A 139 11.47 -9.92 -42.30
CA VAL A 139 10.51 -8.93 -41.82
C VAL A 139 10.59 -7.68 -42.69
N SER A 140 9.46 -7.04 -42.96
CA SER A 140 9.43 -5.77 -43.67
C SER A 140 10.01 -4.66 -42.79
N LEU A 141 11.00 -3.91 -43.29
CA LEU A 141 11.61 -2.80 -42.57
C LEU A 141 10.58 -1.72 -42.23
N LYS A 142 9.73 -1.36 -43.19
CA LYS A 142 8.66 -0.36 -42.99
C LYS A 142 7.73 -0.77 -41.85
N ALA A 143 7.31 -2.03 -41.85
CA ALA A 143 6.44 -2.56 -40.80
C ALA A 143 7.09 -2.53 -39.41
N LEU A 144 8.39 -2.81 -39.33
CA LEU A 144 9.14 -2.74 -38.08
C LEU A 144 9.23 -1.29 -37.56
N LEU A 145 9.51 -0.33 -38.45
CA LEU A 145 9.56 1.09 -38.13
C LEU A 145 8.20 1.61 -37.67
N ASP A 146 7.14 1.33 -38.43
CA ASP A 146 5.77 1.76 -38.12
C ASP A 146 5.31 1.21 -36.74
N HIS A 147 5.62 -0.06 -36.44
CA HIS A 147 5.34 -0.67 -35.13
C HIS A 147 6.14 -0.01 -34.00
N THR A 148 7.43 0.27 -34.22
CA THR A 148 8.29 0.93 -33.23
C THR A 148 7.80 2.34 -32.93
N VAL A 149 7.48 3.11 -33.97
CA VAL A 149 6.94 4.47 -33.85
C VAL A 149 5.63 4.45 -33.07
N LYS A 150 4.69 3.57 -33.42
CA LYS A 150 3.42 3.42 -32.70
C LYS A 150 3.64 3.15 -31.21
N ARG A 151 4.56 2.24 -30.86
CA ARG A 151 4.86 1.92 -29.46
C ARG A 151 5.46 3.10 -28.70
N ILE A 152 6.36 3.87 -29.32
CA ILE A 152 6.92 5.08 -28.68
C ILE A 152 5.80 6.09 -28.40
N PHE A 153 4.91 6.32 -29.37
CA PHE A 153 3.75 7.19 -29.17
C PHE A 153 2.83 6.70 -28.05
N ASP A 154 2.51 5.40 -28.02
CA ASP A 154 1.65 4.82 -26.98
C ASP A 154 2.27 4.94 -25.58
N MET A 155 3.60 4.77 -25.45
CA MET A 155 4.31 4.98 -24.18
C MET A 155 4.29 6.45 -23.71
N GLN A 156 4.25 7.42 -24.64
CA GLN A 156 4.22 8.84 -24.29
C GLN A 156 2.82 9.33 -23.86
N LYS A 157 1.75 8.60 -24.19
CA LYS A 157 0.37 8.97 -23.78
C LYS A 157 0.13 8.96 -22.28
N GLU A 158 0.92 8.22 -21.50
CA GLU A 158 0.80 8.25 -20.03
C GLU A 158 1.44 9.50 -19.41
N VAL A 159 2.25 10.25 -20.17
CA VAL A 159 3.04 11.41 -19.71
C VAL A 159 2.47 12.74 -20.20
N LEU A 160 1.68 12.72 -21.29
CA LEU A 160 0.98 13.87 -21.89
C LEU A 160 -0.46 13.97 -21.37
#